data_AF-A0A7K2P8K7-F1
#
_entry.id   AF-A0A7K2P8K7-F1
#
_cell.length_a   1.000
_cell.length_b   1.000
_cell.length_c   1.000
_cell.angle_alpha   90.00
_cell.angle_beta   90.00
_cell.angle_gamma   90.00
#
_symmetry.space_group_name_H-M   'P 1'
#
loop_
_entity.id
_entity.type
_entity.pdbx_description
1 polymer ?
#
loop_
_entity_poly.entity_id
_entity_poly.type
_entity_poly.pdbx_seq_one_letter_code
_entity_poly.pdbx_strand_id
1 'polypeptide(L)'
;MAAPDRDGDLRRTFPALPPREAAAEGLAATWWGNAWVTALEEGALDAARLERGRGYAERGHVDAITVTPGLVLAYVRGSRSRPYRVQVRL
;
A
#
# COMPACT_ATOMS: atom_id res chain seq x y z
N MET A 1 20.16 -0.32 -36.42
CA MET A 1 19.55 -1.38 -35.60
C MET A 1 19.71 -0.95 -34.14
N ALA A 2 18.79 -0.11 -33.65
CA ALA A 2 18.79 0.37 -32.26
C ALA A 2 18.05 -0.66 -31.40
N ALA A 3 18.60 -0.97 -30.23
CA ALA A 3 17.96 -1.85 -29.25
C ALA A 3 16.56 -1.34 -28.90
N PRO A 4 15.56 -2.22 -28.67
CA PRO A 4 14.24 -1.79 -28.27
C PRO A 4 14.32 -0.96 -26.98
N ASP A 5 13.60 0.14 -27.03
CA ASP A 5 13.28 1.07 -25.95
C ASP A 5 12.98 0.34 -24.63
N ARG A 6 13.40 0.95 -23.51
CA ARG A 6 13.39 0.32 -22.19
C ARG A 6 11.98 0.37 -21.62
N ASP A 7 11.27 -0.76 -21.64
CA ASP A 7 10.22 -1.10 -20.66
C ASP A 7 10.73 -1.13 -19.18
N GLY A 8 11.93 -0.61 -18.94
CA GLY A 8 12.87 -1.06 -17.93
C GLY A 8 12.81 -0.38 -16.57
N ASP A 9 11.92 0.60 -16.33
CA ASP A 9 11.78 1.12 -14.96
C ASP A 9 10.38 1.63 -14.62
N LEU A 10 9.38 0.74 -14.75
CA LEU A 10 8.05 0.97 -14.14
C LEU A 10 8.05 0.83 -12.61
N ARG A 11 9.24 0.69 -12.00
CA ARG A 11 9.39 0.65 -10.56
C ARG A 11 9.17 2.04 -9.98
N ARG A 12 8.31 2.14 -8.98
CA ARG A 12 8.15 3.35 -8.18
C ARG A 12 8.22 3.01 -6.71
N THR A 13 9.07 3.70 -5.97
CA THR A 13 9.14 3.57 -4.51
C THR A 13 8.61 4.84 -3.87
N PHE A 14 7.64 4.66 -2.98
CA PHE A 14 7.06 5.70 -2.14
C PHE A 14 7.66 5.60 -0.74
N PRO A 15 8.04 6.72 -0.12
CA PRO A 15 8.54 6.71 1.26
C PRO A 15 7.46 6.23 2.23
N ALA A 16 7.89 5.80 3.42
CA ALA A 16 6.97 5.48 4.50
C ALA A 16 6.08 6.70 4.80
N LEU A 17 4.77 6.48 4.87
CA LEU A 17 3.82 7.54 5.17
C LEU A 17 3.81 7.83 6.68
N PRO A 18 3.68 9.10 7.09
CA PRO A 18 3.52 9.42 8.50
C PRO A 18 2.20 8.84 9.04
N PRO A 19 2.07 8.68 10.37
CA PRO A 19 0.79 8.37 10.98
C PRO A 19 -0.28 9.36 10.52
N ARG A 20 -1.49 8.86 10.27
CA ARG A 20 -2.62 9.65 9.82
C ARG A 20 -3.07 10.59 10.92
N GLU A 21 -3.23 11.86 10.60
CA GLU A 21 -3.78 12.85 11.50
C GLU A 21 -5.30 12.67 11.65
N ALA A 22 -5.81 12.80 12.88
CA ALA A 22 -7.23 12.55 13.20
C ALA A 22 -8.22 13.46 12.45
N ALA A 23 -7.76 14.60 11.91
CA ALA A 23 -8.57 15.57 11.18
C ALA A 23 -8.60 15.36 9.65
N ALA A 24 -7.89 14.35 9.12
CA ALA A 24 -7.81 14.15 7.67
C ALA A 24 -9.12 13.54 7.12
N GLU A 25 -9.87 14.31 6.35
CA GLU A 25 -11.10 13.87 5.66
C GLU A 25 -10.81 12.78 4.60
N GLY A 26 -11.71 11.79 4.50
CA GLY A 26 -11.60 10.67 3.55
C GLY A 26 -10.55 9.63 3.92
N LEU A 27 -10.31 8.66 3.04
CA LEU A 27 -9.26 7.63 3.20
C LEU A 27 -8.01 7.96 2.38
N ALA A 28 -8.21 8.59 1.24
CA ALA A 28 -7.16 9.07 0.36
C ALA A 28 -7.39 10.53 -0.03
N ALA A 29 -6.33 11.20 -0.51
CA ALA A 29 -6.37 12.60 -0.91
C ALA A 29 -7.13 12.85 -2.24
N THR A 30 -7.39 11.80 -3.02
CA THR A 30 -8.00 11.92 -4.35
C THR A 30 -9.26 11.08 -4.44
N TRP A 31 -10.19 11.48 -5.31
CA TRP A 31 -11.37 10.68 -5.61
C TRP A 31 -11.00 9.25 -6.03
N TRP A 32 -10.01 9.09 -6.90
CA TRP A 32 -9.56 7.77 -7.34
C TRP A 32 -9.05 6.92 -6.18
N GLY A 33 -8.27 7.51 -5.27
CA GLY A 33 -7.76 6.79 -4.11
C GLY A 33 -8.88 6.33 -3.19
N ASN A 34 -9.90 7.16 -2.96
CA ASN A 34 -11.06 6.78 -2.16
C ASN A 34 -11.84 5.66 -2.85
N ALA A 35 -12.13 5.77 -4.14
CA ALA A 35 -12.83 4.74 -4.91
C ALA A 35 -12.09 3.39 -4.89
N TRP A 36 -10.75 3.41 -4.99
CA TRP A 36 -9.93 2.21 -4.90
C TRP A 36 -10.01 1.55 -3.51
N VAL A 37 -9.94 2.34 -2.43
CA VAL A 37 -10.09 1.81 -1.07
C VAL A 37 -11.49 1.22 -0.86
N THR A 38 -12.53 1.91 -1.30
CA THR A 38 -13.92 1.40 -1.21
C THR A 38 -14.06 0.06 -1.93
N ALA A 39 -13.53 -0.08 -3.15
CA ALA A 39 -13.58 -1.35 -3.88
C ALA A 39 -12.85 -2.50 -3.13
N LEU A 40 -11.73 -2.19 -2.44
CA LEU A 40 -11.05 -3.18 -1.60
C LEU A 40 -11.85 -3.58 -0.36
N GLU A 41 -12.54 -2.62 0.27
CA GLU A 41 -13.38 -2.86 1.43
C GLU A 41 -14.60 -3.72 1.08
N GLU A 42 -15.28 -3.41 -0.03
CA GLU A 42 -16.44 -4.16 -0.52
C GLU A 42 -16.08 -5.58 -0.98
N GLY A 43 -14.88 -5.76 -1.56
CA GLY A 43 -14.38 -7.05 -2.03
C GLY A 43 -13.71 -7.94 -0.97
N ALA A 44 -13.63 -7.50 0.29
CA ALA A 44 -12.84 -8.18 1.31
C ALA A 44 -13.49 -9.47 1.82
N LEU A 45 -12.78 -10.60 1.66
CA LEU A 45 -13.19 -11.90 2.20
C LEU A 45 -13.04 -11.99 3.74
N ASP A 46 -12.19 -11.15 4.34
CA ASP A 46 -11.91 -11.10 5.78
C ASP A 46 -11.84 -9.63 6.22
N ALA A 47 -13.01 -9.06 6.56
CA ALA A 47 -13.14 -7.68 6.98
C ALA A 47 -12.31 -7.36 8.23
N ALA A 48 -12.21 -8.30 9.18
CA ALA A 48 -11.41 -8.12 10.40
C ALA A 48 -9.91 -8.02 10.09
N ARG A 49 -9.42 -8.74 9.08
CA ARG A 49 -8.05 -8.62 8.59
C ARG A 49 -7.81 -7.30 7.88
N LEU A 50 -8.77 -6.83 7.08
CA LEU A 50 -8.67 -5.53 6.43
C LEU A 50 -8.57 -4.41 7.47
N GLU A 51 -9.44 -4.44 8.48
CA GLU A 51 -9.44 -3.46 9.57
C GLU A 51 -8.10 -3.42 10.33
N ARG A 52 -7.51 -4.59 10.63
CA ARG A 52 -6.15 -4.64 11.22
C ARG A 52 -5.10 -4.03 10.31
N GLY A 53 -5.16 -4.31 9.01
CA GLY A 53 -4.25 -3.76 8.00
C GLY A 53 -4.35 -2.23 7.94
N ARG A 54 -5.58 -1.72 7.95
CA ARG A 54 -5.89 -0.29 8.02
C ARG A 54 -5.25 0.37 9.24
N GLY A 55 -5.44 -0.22 10.43
CA GLY A 55 -4.81 0.29 11.65
C GLY A 55 -3.28 0.33 11.59
N TYR A 56 -2.62 -0.57 10.85
CA TYR A 56 -1.18 -0.49 10.63
C TYR A 56 -0.79 0.67 9.70
N ALA A 57 -1.54 0.89 8.62
CA ALA A 57 -1.31 2.00 7.70
C ALA A 57 -1.52 3.34 8.40
N GLU A 58 -2.62 3.51 9.12
CA GLU A 58 -2.95 4.75 9.84
C GLU A 58 -1.94 5.09 10.94
N ARG A 59 -1.28 4.10 11.55
CA ARG A 59 -0.24 4.33 12.57
C ARG A 59 1.19 4.49 12.00
N GLY A 60 1.34 4.59 10.67
CA GLY A 60 2.66 4.73 10.04
C GLY A 60 3.55 3.47 10.21
N HIS A 61 2.93 2.30 10.31
CA HIS A 61 3.65 1.04 10.49
C HIS A 61 4.01 0.34 9.16
N VAL A 62 3.58 0.90 8.04
CA VAL A 62 3.99 0.48 6.71
C VAL A 62 5.25 1.27 6.33
N ASP A 63 6.33 0.56 6.03
CA ASP A 63 7.58 1.17 5.56
C ASP A 63 7.46 1.61 4.09
N ALA A 64 8.58 1.94 3.44
CA ALA A 64 8.59 2.29 2.03
C ALA A 64 7.89 1.23 1.16
N ILE A 65 7.01 1.70 0.27
CA ILE A 65 6.22 0.88 -0.63
C ILE A 65 6.89 0.89 -2.00
N THR A 66 7.28 -0.27 -2.50
CA THR A 66 7.77 -0.42 -3.87
C THR A 66 6.72 -1.05 -4.74
N VAL A 67 6.35 -0.37 -5.81
CA VAL A 67 5.43 -0.84 -6.85
C VAL A 67 6.25 -1.18 -8.09
N THR A 68 6.05 -2.38 -8.62
CA THR A 68 6.51 -2.81 -9.94
C THR A 68 5.31 -3.39 -10.70
N PRO A 69 5.37 -3.56 -12.03
CA PRO A 69 4.32 -4.26 -12.76
C PRO A 69 3.99 -5.62 -12.09
N GLY A 70 2.71 -5.82 -11.74
CA GLY A 70 2.21 -7.06 -11.11
C GLY A 70 2.58 -7.28 -9.63
N LEU A 71 3.31 -6.37 -8.98
CA LEU A 71 3.76 -6.55 -7.59
C LEU A 71 3.83 -5.23 -6.82
N VAL A 72 3.19 -5.21 -5.65
CA VAL A 72 3.41 -4.20 -4.61
C VAL A 72 4.09 -4.86 -3.42
N LEU A 73 5.20 -4.28 -2.96
CA LEU A 73 6.02 -4.79 -1.86
C LEU A 73 6.15 -3.74 -0.77
N ALA A 74 5.99 -4.15 0.49
CA ALA A 74 6.31 -3.32 1.65
C ALA A 74 6.77 -4.18 2.84
N TYR A 75 7.44 -3.55 3.80
CA TYR A 75 7.65 -4.12 5.13
C TYR A 75 6.64 -3.51 6.09
N VAL A 76 6.03 -4.34 6.94
CA VAL A 76 5.01 -3.91 7.90
C VAL A 76 5.47 -4.24 9.31
N ARG A 77 5.48 -3.23 10.16
CA ARG A 77 5.58 -3.37 11.62
C ARG A 77 4.19 -3.70 12.15
N GLY A 78 4.09 -4.70 13.02
CA GLY A 78 2.80 -5.11 13.56
C GLY A 78 3.01 -5.84 14.87
N SER A 79 2.23 -6.88 15.13
CA SER A 79 2.34 -7.68 16.35
C SER A 79 3.64 -8.48 16.50
N ARG A 80 4.46 -8.58 15.44
CA ARG A 80 5.73 -9.31 15.47
C ARG A 80 6.89 -8.38 15.82
N SER A 81 7.89 -8.93 16.50
CA SER A 81 9.10 -8.21 16.93
C SER A 81 9.95 -7.67 15.79
N ARG A 82 9.85 -8.25 14.58
CA ARG A 82 10.53 -7.78 13.38
C ARG A 82 9.51 -7.40 12.30
N PRO A 83 9.75 -6.31 11.55
CA PRO A 83 8.94 -6.00 10.37
C PRO A 83 8.91 -7.20 9.43
N TYR A 84 7.72 -7.55 8.94
CA TYR A 84 7.56 -8.68 8.02
C TYR A 84 7.24 -8.19 6.62
N ARG A 85 7.71 -8.95 5.62
CA ARG A 85 7.51 -8.63 4.21
C ARG A 85 6.08 -8.95 3.81
N VAL A 86 5.40 -7.99 3.19
CA VAL A 86 4.06 -8.11 2.63
C VAL A 86 4.14 -7.85 1.13
N GLN A 87 3.42 -8.66 0.35
CA GLN A 87 3.31 -8.51 -1.08
C GLN A 87 1.85 -8.60 -1.53
N VAL A 88 1.46 -7.75 -2.45
CA VAL A 88 0.21 -7.86 -3.22
C VAL A 88 0.59 -8.13 -4.66
N ARG A 89 -0.01 -9.16 -5.26
CA ARG A 89 0.19 -9.53 -6.66
C ARG A 89 -1.14 -9.38 -7.39
N LEU A 90 -1.06 -8.88 -8.62
CA LEU A 90 -2.19 -8.72 -9.54
C LEU A 90 -2.10 -9.77 -10.64
#